data_AF-A0A6N4VFQ8-F1
#
_entry.id   AF-A0A6N4VFQ8-F1
#
_cell.length_a   1.000
_cell.length_b   1.000
_cell.length_c   1.000
_cell.angle_alpha   90.00
_cell.angle_beta   90.00
_cell.angle_gamma   90.00
#
_symmetry.space_group_name_H-M   'P 1'
#
loop_
_entity.id
_entity.type
_entity.pdbx_description
1 polymer ?
#
loop_
_entity_poly.entity_id
_entity_poly.type
_entity_poly.pdbx_seq_one_letter_code
_entity_poly.pdbx_strand_id
1 'polypeptide(L)'
;MQQYLRPAFATHHPARTTMPKARLRPCAQPGCPELQYEPRCTEHRRANDRYRRQFGSKLSEPRDRARRKAAVDAHRAQHGDWCPGWGREAHASADLTADHIHEVTLGGDPHGELQVLCRGCNARKHATRQNRVR
;
A
#
# COMPACT_ATOMS: atom_id res chain seq x y z
N MET A 1 -14.51 -76.13 9.70
CA MET A 1 -15.51 -75.03 9.58
C MET A 1 -15.09 -73.95 10.59
N GLN A 2 -14.66 -72.73 10.30
CA GLN A 2 -14.55 -71.87 9.13
C GLN A 2 -13.37 -70.91 9.39
N GLN A 3 -12.58 -70.63 8.37
CA GLN A 3 -11.51 -69.63 8.39
C GLN A 3 -12.16 -68.28 8.03
N TYR A 4 -12.13 -67.31 8.95
CA TYR A 4 -12.65 -65.96 8.67
C TYR A 4 -11.63 -65.18 7.83
N LEU A 5 -11.92 -65.06 6.53
CA LEU A 5 -11.21 -64.18 5.61
C LEU A 5 -11.62 -62.72 5.88
N ARG A 6 -10.63 -61.85 6.16
CA ARG A 6 -10.83 -60.40 6.28
C ARG A 6 -10.98 -59.80 4.88
N PRO A 7 -11.96 -58.91 4.61
CA PRO A 7 -12.02 -58.23 3.32
C PRO A 7 -10.93 -57.16 3.24
N ALA A 8 -10.24 -57.11 2.10
CA ALA A 8 -9.32 -56.05 1.75
C ALA A 8 -10.13 -54.77 1.44
N PHE A 9 -9.96 -53.75 2.28
CA PHE A 9 -10.50 -52.42 1.98
C PHE A 9 -9.64 -51.78 0.89
N ALA A 10 -10.17 -51.73 -0.33
CA ALA A 10 -9.60 -50.96 -1.41
C ALA A 10 -9.68 -49.46 -1.05
N THR A 11 -8.54 -48.80 -0.90
CA THR A 11 -8.46 -47.36 -0.74
C THR A 11 -8.68 -46.69 -2.09
N HIS A 12 -9.92 -46.27 -2.36
CA HIS A 12 -10.21 -45.37 -3.47
C HIS A 12 -9.54 -44.01 -3.21
N HIS A 13 -8.45 -43.72 -3.93
CA HIS A 13 -7.93 -42.36 -4.05
C HIS A 13 -8.95 -41.51 -4.84
N PRO A 14 -9.49 -40.42 -4.28
CA PRO A 14 -10.34 -39.54 -5.06
C PRO A 14 -9.52 -38.91 -6.18
N ALA A 15 -10.03 -39.01 -7.41
CA ALA A 15 -9.49 -38.34 -8.57
C ALA A 15 -9.34 -36.83 -8.29
N ARG A 16 -8.17 -36.26 -8.60
CA ARG A 16 -7.92 -34.82 -8.50
C ARG A 16 -8.97 -34.10 -9.34
N THR A 17 -9.91 -33.39 -8.69
CA THR A 17 -10.86 -32.52 -9.35
C THR A 17 -10.08 -31.48 -10.16
N THR A 18 -10.13 -31.58 -11.49
CA THR A 18 -9.58 -30.59 -12.40
C THR A 18 -10.37 -29.31 -12.23
N MET A 19 -9.80 -28.32 -11.54
CA MET A 19 -10.38 -26.98 -11.49
C MET A 19 -10.64 -26.49 -12.92
N PRO A 20 -11.81 -25.91 -13.23
CA PRO A 20 -12.07 -25.34 -14.54
C PRO A 20 -10.97 -24.31 -14.82
N LYS A 21 -10.26 -24.49 -15.95
CA LYS A 21 -9.24 -23.53 -16.40
C LYS A 21 -9.86 -22.15 -16.37
N ALA A 22 -9.24 -21.22 -15.64
CA ALA A 22 -9.68 -19.85 -15.56
C ALA A 22 -9.98 -19.36 -16.98
N ARG A 23 -11.14 -18.75 -17.22
CA ARG A 23 -11.40 -18.16 -18.53
C ARG A 23 -10.43 -17.00 -18.75
N LEU A 24 -10.01 -16.82 -19.99
CA LEU A 24 -9.28 -15.61 -20.39
C LEU A 24 -10.13 -14.40 -20.02
N ARG A 25 -9.52 -13.44 -19.32
CA ARG A 25 -10.13 -12.18 -18.89
C ARG A 25 -9.32 -11.01 -19.42
N PRO A 26 -9.93 -9.86 -19.70
CA PRO A 26 -9.19 -8.65 -20.01
C PRO A 26 -8.24 -8.26 -18.87
N CYS A 27 -7.08 -7.72 -19.22
CA CYS A 27 -6.15 -7.14 -18.26
C CYS A 27 -6.85 -6.02 -17.46
N ALA A 28 -6.71 -6.01 -16.13
CA ALA A 28 -7.28 -4.98 -15.26
C ALA A 28 -6.62 -3.60 -15.37
N GLN A 29 -5.73 -3.39 -16.34
CA GLN A 29 -5.14 -2.08 -16.59
C GLN A 29 -6.07 -1.32 -17.55
N PRO A 30 -6.53 -0.11 -17.19
CA PRO A 30 -7.35 0.71 -18.08
C PRO A 30 -6.67 0.90 -19.44
N GLY A 31 -7.40 0.63 -20.53
CA GLY A 31 -6.91 0.78 -21.90
C GLY A 31 -6.05 -0.37 -22.44
N CYS A 32 -5.79 -1.42 -21.65
CA CYS A 32 -5.06 -2.60 -22.13
C CYS A 32 -6.02 -3.62 -22.78
N PRO A 33 -5.91 -3.93 -24.08
CA PRO A 33 -6.83 -4.84 -24.78
C PRO A 33 -6.52 -6.33 -24.54
N GLU A 34 -5.42 -6.62 -23.85
CA GLU A 34 -4.83 -7.96 -23.78
C GLU A 34 -5.64 -8.94 -22.91
N LEU A 35 -5.92 -10.14 -23.44
CA LEU A 35 -6.62 -11.23 -22.75
C LEU A 35 -5.65 -12.19 -22.06
N GLN A 36 -5.88 -12.47 -20.78
CA GLN A 36 -4.93 -13.13 -19.88
C GLN A 36 -5.67 -14.05 -18.91
N TYR A 37 -4.99 -15.02 -18.30
CA TYR A 37 -5.58 -15.83 -17.21
C TYR A 37 -5.54 -15.10 -15.85
N GLU A 38 -4.59 -14.19 -15.72
CA GLU A 38 -4.25 -13.46 -14.51
C GLU A 38 -4.94 -12.09 -14.48
N PRO A 39 -5.02 -11.41 -13.30
CA PRO A 39 -5.61 -10.08 -13.21
C PRO A 39 -4.95 -9.03 -14.10
N ARG A 40 -3.66 -9.20 -14.42
CA ARG A 40 -2.90 -8.31 -15.30
C ARG A 40 -2.02 -9.12 -16.24
N CYS A 41 -1.79 -8.58 -17.45
CA CYS A 41 -0.81 -9.13 -18.38
C CYS A 41 0.60 -9.10 -17.79
N THR A 42 1.52 -9.87 -18.37
CA THR A 42 2.91 -9.95 -17.89
C THR A 42 3.58 -8.59 -17.77
N GLU A 43 3.33 -7.68 -18.71
CA GLU A 43 3.85 -6.31 -18.67
C GLU A 43 3.30 -5.51 -17.48
N HIS A 44 1.97 -5.39 -17.37
CA HIS A 44 1.34 -4.61 -16.30
C HIS A 44 1.53 -5.25 -14.92
N ARG A 45 1.75 -6.56 -14.86
CA ARG A 45 2.17 -7.24 -13.63
C ARG A 45 3.58 -6.82 -13.23
N ARG A 46 4.55 -6.85 -14.16
CA ARG A 46 5.91 -6.36 -13.90
C ARG A 46 5.91 -4.88 -13.51
N ALA A 47 5.09 -4.06 -14.16
CA ALA A 47 4.93 -2.65 -13.79
C ALA A 47 4.36 -2.50 -12.37
N ASN A 48 3.33 -3.27 -12.02
CA ASN A 48 2.77 -3.28 -10.67
C ASN A 48 3.77 -3.79 -9.62
N ASP A 49 4.57 -4.81 -9.95
CA ASP A 49 5.60 -5.34 -9.06
C ASP A 49 6.72 -4.33 -8.84
N ARG A 50 7.17 -3.64 -9.91
CA ARG A 50 8.11 -2.50 -9.79
C ARG A 50 7.51 -1.42 -8.90
N TYR A 51 6.26 -1.04 -9.13
CA TYR A 51 5.55 -0.06 -8.30
C TYR A 51 5.50 -0.52 -6.84
N ARG A 52 5.11 -1.76 -6.55
CA ARG A 52 5.05 -2.29 -5.17
C ARG A 52 6.41 -2.39 -4.49
N ARG A 53 7.48 -2.62 -5.24
CA ARG A 53 8.86 -2.60 -4.71
C ARG A 53 9.34 -1.18 -4.41
N GLN A 54 8.98 -0.21 -5.24
CA GLN A 54 9.39 1.18 -5.12
C GLN A 54 8.54 1.97 -4.12
N PHE A 55 7.22 1.91 -4.25
CA PHE A 55 6.25 2.66 -3.46
C PHE A 55 5.77 1.88 -2.23
N GLY A 56 6.16 0.61 -2.13
CA GLY A 56 6.03 -0.19 -0.93
C GLY A 56 4.81 -1.12 -0.88
N SER A 57 5.03 -2.29 -0.29
CA SER A 57 3.99 -3.14 0.27
C SER A 57 3.80 -2.81 1.76
N LYS A 58 2.90 -3.50 2.50
CA LYS A 58 2.78 -3.36 3.97
C LYS A 58 4.14 -3.43 4.71
N LEU A 59 5.15 -4.09 4.12
CA LEU A 59 6.52 -4.15 4.67
C LEU A 59 7.28 -2.82 4.67
N SER A 60 6.88 -1.83 3.85
CA SER A 60 7.49 -0.49 3.83
C SER A 60 6.95 0.43 4.92
N GLU A 61 5.77 0.12 5.48
CA GLU A 61 5.08 0.92 6.49
C GLU A 61 5.92 1.17 7.75
N PRO A 62 6.65 0.19 8.32
CA PRO A 62 7.50 0.44 9.49
C PRO A 62 8.64 1.43 9.20
N ARG A 63 9.26 1.35 8.01
CA ARG A 63 10.33 2.26 7.59
C ARG A 63 9.80 3.69 7.45
N ASP A 64 8.62 3.83 6.89
CA ASP A 64 7.97 5.11 6.67
C ASP A 64 7.49 5.73 7.99
N ARG A 65 7.06 4.90 8.95
CA ARG A 65 6.75 5.32 10.32
C ARG A 65 8.00 5.84 11.04
N ALA A 66 9.12 5.12 10.94
CA ALA A 66 10.38 5.52 11.56
C ALA A 66 10.88 6.86 11.00
N ARG A 67 10.84 7.05 9.68
CA ARG A 67 11.19 8.33 9.02
C ARG A 67 10.32 9.48 9.51
N ARG A 68 9.01 9.30 9.55
CA ARG A 68 8.08 10.33 10.04
C ARG A 68 8.34 10.67 11.50
N LYS A 69 8.60 9.68 12.35
CA LYS A 69 8.95 9.91 13.75
C LYS A 69 10.26 10.72 13.86
N ALA A 70 11.30 10.32 13.15
CA ALA A 70 12.58 11.02 13.14
C ALA A 70 12.44 12.49 12.70
N ALA A 71 11.61 12.77 11.69
CA ALA A 71 11.33 14.13 11.26
C ALA A 71 10.65 14.96 12.37
N VAL A 72 9.65 14.40 13.06
CA VAL A 72 9.00 15.08 14.19
C VAL A 72 9.97 15.30 15.36
N ASP A 73 10.78 14.30 15.69
CA ASP A 73 11.77 14.40 16.78
C ASP A 73 12.82 15.49 16.46
N ALA A 74 13.34 15.51 15.22
CA ALA A 74 14.30 16.51 14.77
C ALA A 74 13.71 17.93 14.75
N HIS A 75 12.44 18.06 14.36
CA HIS A 75 11.72 19.33 14.42
C HIS A 75 11.55 19.81 15.86
N ARG A 76 11.13 18.93 16.77
CA ARG A 76 10.98 19.26 18.20
C ARG A 76 12.29 19.66 18.84
N ALA A 77 13.41 19.03 18.47
CA ALA A 77 14.72 19.41 18.98
C ALA A 77 15.13 20.84 18.59
N GLN A 78 14.66 21.33 17.43
CA GLN A 78 15.03 22.65 16.90
C GLN A 78 14.00 23.75 17.22
N HIS A 79 12.72 23.41 17.24
CA HIS A 79 11.62 24.37 17.29
C HIS A 79 10.62 24.11 18.43
N GLY A 80 10.82 23.04 19.22
CA GLY A 80 9.85 22.59 20.20
C GLY A 80 8.52 22.16 19.56
N ASP A 81 7.43 22.30 20.31
CA ASP A 81 6.08 22.00 19.85
C ASP A 81 5.47 23.16 19.04
N TRP A 82 6.23 23.64 18.04
CA TRP A 82 5.81 24.74 17.17
C TRP A 82 5.41 24.23 15.79
N CYS A 83 4.20 24.52 15.34
CA CYS A 83 3.76 24.20 13.98
C CYS A 83 4.03 25.37 13.03
N PRO A 84 4.67 25.13 11.86
CA PRO A 84 4.86 26.17 10.83
C PRO A 84 3.54 26.73 10.25
N GLY A 85 2.44 25.98 10.38
CA GLY A 85 1.14 26.35 9.83
C GLY A 85 0.95 25.95 8.36
N TRP A 86 -0.30 25.67 7.98
CA TRP A 86 -0.69 25.45 6.58
C TRP A 86 -2.02 26.16 6.29
N GLY A 87 -1.98 27.20 5.44
CA GLY A 87 -3.14 28.06 5.18
C GLY A 87 -3.60 28.87 6.41
N ARG A 88 -2.70 29.05 7.37
CA ARG A 88 -2.84 29.87 8.59
C ARG A 88 -1.45 30.19 9.13
N GLU A 89 -1.37 31.11 10.08
CA GLU A 89 -0.15 31.47 10.79
C GLU A 89 0.47 30.31 11.60
N ALA A 90 1.77 30.40 11.82
CA ALA A 90 2.52 29.49 12.67
C ALA A 90 2.06 29.60 14.13
N HIS A 91 1.99 28.47 14.84
CA HIS A 91 1.37 28.40 16.17
C HIS A 91 1.89 27.23 16.99
N ALA A 92 1.76 27.31 18.31
CA ALA A 92 2.07 26.20 19.20
C ALA A 92 1.09 25.03 19.00
N SER A 93 1.62 23.80 18.99
CA SER A 93 0.85 22.56 18.91
C SER A 93 1.69 21.38 19.38
N ALA A 94 1.26 20.71 20.45
CA ALA A 94 1.88 19.47 20.93
C ALA A 94 1.68 18.27 19.98
N ASP A 95 0.64 18.28 19.16
CA ASP A 95 0.26 17.18 18.27
C ASP A 95 0.86 17.34 16.87
N LEU A 96 2.19 17.20 16.78
CA LEU A 96 2.95 17.27 15.53
C LEU A 96 2.98 15.93 14.78
N THR A 97 2.90 16.02 13.47
CA THR A 97 2.93 14.91 12.52
C THR A 97 3.87 15.25 11.36
N ALA A 98 4.39 14.24 10.67
CA ALA A 98 5.21 14.42 9.48
C ALA A 98 4.55 13.76 8.26
N ASP A 99 4.54 14.47 7.13
CA ASP A 99 3.99 14.01 5.87
C ASP A 99 4.80 14.54 4.69
N HIS A 100 4.70 13.89 3.53
CA HIS A 100 5.47 14.26 2.34
C HIS A 100 5.08 15.65 1.84
N ILE A 101 6.06 16.51 1.54
CA ILE A 101 5.80 17.85 0.94
C ILE A 101 5.02 17.69 -0.37
N HIS A 102 5.39 16.70 -1.17
CA HIS A 102 4.67 16.24 -2.34
C HIS A 102 3.98 14.91 -2.03
N GLU A 103 2.65 14.93 -1.95
CA GLU A 103 1.85 13.77 -1.56
C GLU A 103 2.05 12.61 -2.54
N VAL A 104 2.37 11.42 -2.01
CA VAL A 104 2.60 10.21 -2.81
C VAL A 104 1.35 9.82 -3.60
N THR A 105 0.16 10.03 -3.03
CA THR A 105 -1.14 9.79 -3.68
C THR A 105 -1.37 10.66 -4.91
N LEU A 106 -0.67 11.80 -5.01
CA LEU A 106 -0.74 12.73 -6.13
C LEU A 106 0.49 12.62 -7.06
N GLY A 107 1.24 11.52 -6.97
CA GLY A 107 2.43 11.27 -7.78
C GLY A 107 3.74 11.77 -7.16
N GLY A 108 3.75 12.17 -5.89
CA GLY A 108 4.97 12.52 -5.16
C GLY A 108 5.88 11.32 -4.90
N ASP A 109 7.16 11.59 -4.68
CA ASP A 109 8.16 10.56 -4.35
C ASP A 109 7.93 10.01 -2.93
N PRO A 110 7.75 8.68 -2.75
CA PRO A 110 7.70 8.02 -1.43
C PRO A 110 8.91 8.26 -0.55
N HIS A 111 10.06 8.51 -1.16
CA HIS A 111 11.31 8.81 -0.46
C HIS A 111 11.61 10.30 -0.41
N GLY A 112 10.69 11.11 -0.93
CA GLY A 112 10.78 12.56 -0.91
C GLY A 112 10.78 13.14 0.50
N GLU A 113 11.03 14.44 0.53
CA GLU A 113 11.15 15.21 1.76
C GLU A 113 9.85 15.23 2.56
N LEU A 114 10.01 15.16 3.89
CA LEU A 114 8.91 15.25 4.85
C LEU A 114 8.87 16.65 5.44
N GLN A 115 7.67 17.19 5.58
CA GLN A 115 7.39 18.41 6.33
C GLN A 115 6.67 18.06 7.63
N VAL A 116 6.95 18.82 8.69
CA VAL A 116 6.28 18.68 9.98
C VAL A 116 5.17 19.71 10.13
N LEU A 117 3.97 19.24 10.44
CA LEU A 117 2.78 20.05 10.68
C LEU A 117 1.97 19.46 11.83
N CYS A 118 1.18 20.28 12.53
CA CYS A 118 0.18 19.75 13.44
C CYS A 118 -0.87 18.94 12.67
N ARG A 119 -1.52 17.99 13.36
CA ARG A 119 -2.54 17.13 12.74
C ARG A 119 -3.63 17.91 11.99
N GLY A 120 -4.08 19.04 12.55
CA GLY A 120 -5.07 19.92 11.91
C GLY A 120 -4.57 20.58 10.62
N CYS A 121 -3.32 21.08 10.61
CA CYS A 121 -2.73 21.66 9.40
C CYS A 121 -2.48 20.60 8.34
N ASN A 122 -2.03 19.41 8.74
CA ASN A 122 -1.80 18.32 7.80
C ASN A 122 -3.11 17.82 7.17
N ALA A 123 -4.19 17.69 7.96
CA ALA A 123 -5.51 17.38 7.44
C ALA A 123 -6.03 18.44 6.44
N ARG A 124 -5.86 19.73 6.76
CA ARG A 124 -6.23 20.84 5.86
C ARG A 124 -5.44 20.78 4.54
N LYS A 125 -4.15 20.47 4.58
CA LYS A 125 -3.32 20.30 3.39
C LYS A 125 -3.89 19.23 2.46
N HIS A 126 -4.11 18.02 2.98
CA HIS A 126 -4.65 16.91 2.18
C HIS A 126 -6.01 17.27 1.57
N ALA A 127 -6.93 17.84 2.35
CA ALA A 127 -8.23 18.26 1.85
C ALA A 127 -8.11 19.29 0.70
N THR A 128 -7.22 20.28 0.87
CA THR A 128 -7.01 21.32 -0.14
C THR A 128 -6.40 20.76 -1.42
N ARG A 129 -5.42 19.85 -1.32
CA ARG A 129 -4.74 19.30 -2.50
C ARG A 129 -5.61 18.30 -3.26
N GLN A 130 -6.34 17.43 -2.55
CA GLN A 130 -7.26 16.49 -3.20
C GLN A 130 -8.37 17.20 -3.98
N ASN A 131 -8.88 18.33 -3.47
CA ASN A 131 -9.87 19.13 -4.18
C ASN A 131 -9.35 19.77 -5.48
N ARG A 132 -8.02 19.93 -5.65
CA ARG A 132 -7.42 20.52 -6.86
C ARG A 132 -7.16 19.49 -7.97
N VAL A 133 -7.16 18.20 -7.64
CA VAL A 133 -6.87 17.11 -8.58
C VAL A 133 -8.16 16.40 -9.05
N ARG A 134 -9.30 16.71 -8.41
CA ARG A 134 -10.63 16.31 -8.86
C ARG A 134 -11.17 17.30 -9.88
#